data_AF-A0A4U0R7Z4-F1
#
_entry.id   AF-A0A4U0R7Z4-F1
#
_cell.length_a   1.000
_cell.length_b   1.000
_cell.length_c   1.000
_cell.angle_alpha   90.00
_cell.angle_beta   90.00
_cell.angle_gamma   90.00
#
_symmetry.space_group_name_H-M   'P 1'
#
loop_
_entity.id
_entity.type
_entity.pdbx_description
1 polymer ?
#
loop_
_entity_poly.entity_id
_entity_poly.type
_entity_poly.pdbx_seq_one_letter_code
_entity_poly.pdbx_strand_id
1 'polypeptide(L)'
;MTNLSIAERLGENFLAQALHRDYRHLPEAVEVAGLMTWDDLDRILTQHRLEPPRLRLARDGQTLPLSDYATPVATRRHTVWHRLQPAGLHPLLADGASLALDGADQLHRPLARLAEDLERTFRTDVRA
;
A
#
# COMPACT_ATOMS: atom_id res chain seq x y z
N MET A 1 22.69 -12.20 4.21
CA MET A 1 21.56 -11.56 4.90
C MET A 1 20.56 -12.66 5.22
N THR A 2 20.42 -13.00 6.49
CA THR A 2 19.58 -14.08 6.99
C THR A 2 18.12 -13.65 6.89
N ASN A 3 17.46 -14.04 5.78
CA ASN A 3 16.01 -14.00 5.62
C ASN A 3 15.39 -14.97 6.66
N LEU A 4 15.18 -14.52 7.89
CA LEU A 4 14.19 -15.18 8.74
C LEU A 4 12.83 -14.96 8.08
N SER A 5 12.15 -16.05 7.75
CA SER A 5 10.83 -16.01 7.14
C SER A 5 9.86 -15.41 8.15
N ILE A 6 8.92 -14.57 7.70
CA ILE A 6 7.89 -14.03 8.59
C ILE A 6 7.12 -15.15 9.29
N ALA A 7 6.98 -16.31 8.64
CA ALA A 7 6.44 -17.53 9.25
C ALA A 7 7.13 -17.89 10.57
N GLU A 8 8.46 -17.80 10.64
CA GLU A 8 9.24 -18.12 11.84
C GLU A 8 8.96 -17.11 12.96
N ARG A 9 8.77 -15.83 12.59
CA ARG A 9 8.47 -14.74 13.52
C ARG A 9 7.03 -14.77 14.02
N LEU A 10 6.08 -15.30 13.24
CA LEU A 10 4.72 -15.56 13.68
C LEU A 10 4.67 -16.66 14.76
N GLY A 11 5.59 -17.63 14.66
CA GLY A 11 5.67 -18.78 15.56
C GLY A 11 4.66 -19.87 15.19
N GLU A 12 4.97 -21.13 15.56
CA GLU A 12 4.22 -22.32 15.15
C GLU A 12 2.74 -22.30 15.56
N ASN A 13 2.41 -21.60 16.67
CA ASN A 13 1.06 -21.56 17.22
C ASN A 13 0.18 -20.46 16.63
N PHE A 14 0.71 -19.58 15.77
CA PHE A 14 -0.06 -18.43 15.25
C PHE A 14 -1.32 -18.87 14.51
N LEU A 15 -1.19 -19.84 13.60
CA LEU A 15 -2.32 -20.34 12.80
C LEU A 15 -3.41 -20.98 13.67
N ALA A 16 -3.00 -21.73 14.70
CA ALA A 16 -3.92 -22.46 15.56
C ALA A 16 -4.62 -21.55 16.59
N GLN A 17 -3.92 -20.53 17.11
CA GLN A 17 -4.37 -19.78 18.28
C GLN A 17 -4.75 -18.33 18.01
N ALA A 18 -4.13 -17.68 17.03
CA ALA A 18 -4.30 -16.23 16.81
C ALA A 18 -5.05 -15.92 15.50
N LEU A 19 -4.74 -16.60 14.41
CA LEU A 19 -5.38 -16.33 13.12
C LEU A 19 -6.91 -16.47 13.23
N HIS A 20 -7.62 -15.38 12.90
CA HIS A 20 -9.08 -15.20 13.03
C HIS A 20 -9.66 -15.31 14.47
N ARG A 21 -8.83 -15.33 15.51
CA ARG A 21 -9.26 -15.56 16.91
C ARG A 21 -8.78 -14.48 17.87
N ASP A 22 -7.59 -13.93 17.65
CA ASP A 22 -6.96 -12.97 18.55
C ASP A 22 -6.05 -11.99 17.78
N TYR A 23 -5.70 -10.88 18.40
CA TYR A 23 -4.71 -9.94 17.86
C TYR A 23 -3.33 -10.24 18.43
N ARG A 24 -2.28 -10.08 17.60
CA ARG A 24 -0.89 -10.21 18.04
C ARG A 24 -0.10 -8.99 17.57
N HIS A 25 0.56 -8.33 18.51
CA HIS A 25 1.56 -7.33 18.22
C HIS A 25 2.93 -8.00 18.21
N LEU A 26 3.56 -8.05 17.03
CA LEU A 26 4.86 -8.68 16.81
C LEU A 26 5.87 -7.60 16.44
N PRO A 27 6.56 -6.99 17.42
CA PRO A 27 7.58 -6.00 17.13
C PRO A 27 8.69 -6.62 16.30
N GLU A 28 9.26 -5.84 15.37
CA GLU A 28 10.39 -6.26 14.54
C GLU A 28 10.10 -7.48 13.65
N ALA A 29 8.82 -7.84 13.45
CA ALA A 29 8.41 -8.96 12.62
C ALA A 29 8.88 -8.85 11.17
N VAL A 30 9.08 -7.62 10.69
CA VAL A 30 9.55 -7.32 9.34
C VAL A 30 10.56 -6.16 9.39
N GLU A 31 11.63 -6.25 8.60
CA GLU A 31 12.53 -5.11 8.39
C GLU A 31 11.88 -4.11 7.43
N VAL A 32 11.28 -3.05 7.96
CA VAL A 32 10.48 -2.10 7.16
C VAL A 32 11.31 -1.18 6.26
N ALA A 33 12.58 -0.92 6.64
CA ALA A 33 13.44 0.03 5.92
C ALA A 33 13.68 -0.36 4.45
N GLY A 34 13.62 -1.65 4.12
CA GLY A 34 13.79 -2.17 2.76
C GLY A 34 12.49 -2.36 1.98
N LEU A 35 11.32 -2.09 2.56
CA LEU A 35 10.03 -2.37 1.92
C LEU A 35 9.52 -1.22 1.06
N MET A 36 9.69 0.02 1.51
CA MET A 36 9.23 1.20 0.80
C MET A 36 9.92 2.44 1.35
N THR A 37 10.51 3.23 0.46
CA THR A 37 11.04 4.56 0.78
C THR A 37 10.10 5.66 0.27
N TRP A 38 10.35 6.91 0.68
CA TRP A 38 9.64 8.06 0.10
C TRP A 38 9.95 8.24 -1.39
N ASP A 39 11.17 7.95 -1.82
CA ASP A 39 11.55 8.00 -3.23
C ASP A 39 10.83 6.92 -4.05
N ASP A 40 10.61 5.74 -3.46
CA ASP A 40 9.80 4.70 -4.10
C ASP A 40 8.34 5.11 -4.23
N LEU A 41 7.77 5.75 -3.21
CA LEU A 41 6.42 6.30 -3.28
C LEU A 41 6.33 7.37 -4.38
N ASP A 42 7.23 8.36 -4.40
CA ASP A 42 7.22 9.41 -5.42
C ASP A 42 7.35 8.81 -6.83
N ARG A 43 8.25 7.83 -7.01
CA ARG A 43 8.37 7.06 -8.25
C ARG A 43 7.07 6.36 -8.63
N ILE A 44 6.37 5.74 -7.68
CA ILE A 44 5.08 5.09 -7.94
C ILE A 44 4.05 6.12 -8.41
N LEU A 45 3.93 7.24 -7.69
CA LEU A 45 2.95 8.29 -7.98
C LEU A 45 3.20 8.98 -9.33
N THR A 46 4.47 9.09 -9.73
CA THR A 46 4.87 9.76 -10.99
C THR A 46 4.84 8.83 -12.20
N GLN A 47 5.21 7.55 -12.05
CA GLN A 47 5.37 6.62 -13.17
C GLN A 47 4.11 5.80 -13.48
N HIS A 48 3.25 5.57 -12.48
CA HIS A 48 2.09 4.69 -12.65
C HIS A 48 0.81 5.49 -12.90
N ARG A 49 -0.04 4.95 -13.77
CA ARG A 49 -1.44 5.37 -13.83
C ARG A 49 -2.18 4.72 -12.68
N LEU A 50 -2.46 5.52 -11.66
CA LEU A 50 -3.26 5.08 -10.52
C LEU A 50 -4.73 5.26 -10.87
N GLU A 51 -5.34 4.22 -11.42
CA GLU A 51 -6.78 4.21 -11.62
C GLU A 51 -7.48 4.17 -10.25
N PRO A 52 -8.54 4.98 -10.03
CA PRO A 52 -9.34 4.87 -8.83
C PRO A 52 -9.88 3.44 -8.65
N PRO A 53 -9.96 2.91 -7.41
CA PRO A 53 -9.78 3.60 -6.13
C PRO A 53 -8.38 3.41 -5.51
N ARG A 54 -7.32 3.15 -6.31
CA ARG A 54 -6.00 2.75 -5.77
C ARG A 54 -5.34 3.78 -4.86
N LEU A 55 -5.67 5.07 -4.98
CA LEU A 55 -5.13 6.11 -4.10
C LEU A 55 -6.27 6.93 -3.48
N ARG A 56 -6.25 7.02 -2.15
CA ARG A 56 -7.21 7.81 -1.36
C ARG A 56 -6.46 8.74 -0.41
N LEU A 57 -7.00 9.95 -0.25
CA LEU A 57 -6.64 10.82 0.85
C LEU A 57 -7.76 10.84 1.87
N ALA A 58 -7.40 10.88 3.15
CA ALA A 58 -8.36 11.07 4.23
C ALA A 58 -7.83 12.06 5.26
N ARG A 59 -8.72 12.84 5.86
CA ARG A 59 -8.41 13.74 6.98
C ARG A 59 -9.57 13.69 7.97
N ASP A 60 -9.25 13.65 9.26
CA ASP A 60 -10.25 13.60 10.35
C ASP A 60 -11.29 12.47 10.17
N GLY A 61 -10.83 11.30 9.69
CA GLY A 61 -11.68 10.13 9.43
C GLY A 61 -12.57 10.23 8.19
N GLN A 62 -12.48 11.30 7.40
CA GLN A 62 -13.26 11.50 6.18
C GLN A 62 -12.37 11.37 4.93
N THR A 63 -12.85 10.65 3.92
CA THR A 63 -12.17 10.59 2.61
C THR A 63 -12.34 11.91 1.87
N LEU A 64 -11.23 12.45 1.35
CA LEU A 64 -11.23 13.67 0.57
C LEU A 64 -11.66 13.40 -0.89
N PRO A 65 -12.42 14.32 -1.52
CA PRO A 65 -12.80 14.19 -2.92
C PRO A 65 -11.58 14.05 -3.85
N LEU A 66 -11.66 13.10 -4.79
CA LEU A 66 -10.59 12.88 -5.78
C LEU A 66 -10.33 14.12 -6.66
N SER A 67 -11.34 14.95 -6.88
CA SER A 67 -11.23 16.22 -7.61
C SER A 67 -10.26 17.21 -6.98
N ASP A 68 -10.00 17.09 -5.67
CA ASP A 68 -9.17 18.05 -4.93
C ASP A 68 -7.67 17.83 -5.23
N TYR A 69 -7.30 16.62 -5.67
CA TYR A 69 -5.91 16.23 -5.91
C TYR A 69 -5.68 15.47 -7.22
N ALA A 70 -6.71 15.30 -8.06
CA ALA A 70 -6.58 14.66 -9.37
C ALA A 70 -7.58 15.20 -10.39
N THR A 71 -7.16 15.24 -11.66
CA THR A 71 -7.99 15.69 -12.78
C THR A 71 -8.33 14.53 -13.71
N PRO A 72 -9.59 14.41 -14.18
CA PRO A 72 -9.94 13.43 -15.19
C PRO A 72 -9.26 13.76 -16.52
N VAL A 73 -8.73 12.74 -17.18
CA VAL A 73 -8.10 12.81 -18.50
C VAL A 73 -8.82 11.82 -19.40
N ALA A 74 -9.55 12.35 -20.38
CA ALA A 74 -10.23 11.54 -21.39
C ALA A 74 -9.23 11.08 -22.46
N THR A 75 -9.27 9.80 -22.79
CA THR A 75 -8.56 9.26 -23.95
C THR A 75 -9.44 9.32 -25.21
N ARG A 76 -8.82 9.21 -26.39
CA ARG A 76 -9.54 9.12 -27.68
C ARG A 76 -10.57 7.97 -27.75
N ARG A 77 -10.49 6.99 -26.85
CA ARG A 77 -11.39 5.84 -26.75
C ARG A 77 -12.42 5.97 -25.61
N HIS A 78 -12.67 7.18 -25.12
CA HIS A 78 -13.60 7.47 -24.01
C HIS A 78 -13.24 6.84 -22.65
N THR A 79 -12.07 6.23 -22.48
CA THR A 79 -11.57 5.87 -21.14
C THR A 79 -11.15 7.14 -20.40
N VAL A 80 -11.73 7.37 -19.22
CA VAL A 80 -11.34 8.45 -18.30
C VAL A 80 -10.42 7.87 -17.24
N TRP A 81 -9.20 8.39 -17.13
CA TRP A 81 -8.31 8.10 -16.02
C TRP A 81 -8.04 9.38 -15.23
N HIS A 82 -7.63 9.24 -13.97
CA HIS A 82 -7.35 10.40 -13.12
C HIS A 82 -5.84 10.64 -13.04
N ARG A 83 -5.43 11.82 -13.48
CA ARG A 83 -4.04 12.29 -13.34
C ARG A 83 -3.91 13.02 -12.01
N LEU A 84 -3.07 12.51 -11.12
CA LEU A 84 -2.70 13.21 -9.89
C LEU A 84 -2.13 14.59 -10.21
N GLN A 85 -2.48 15.57 -9.38
CA GLN A 85 -1.98 16.92 -9.45
C GLN A 85 -1.13 17.18 -8.22
N PRO A 86 0.22 17.16 -8.32
CA PRO A 86 1.10 17.43 -7.19
C PRO A 86 0.77 18.75 -6.46
N ALA A 87 0.36 19.77 -7.21
CA ALA A 87 -0.06 21.07 -6.67
C ALA A 87 -1.32 21.01 -5.78
N GLY A 88 -2.23 20.05 -6.01
CA GLY A 88 -3.37 19.79 -5.13
C GLY A 88 -3.06 18.77 -4.04
N LEU A 89 -2.23 17.77 -4.36
CA LEU A 89 -1.86 16.68 -3.45
C LEU A 89 -0.96 17.13 -2.30
N HIS A 90 0.14 17.84 -2.59
CA HIS A 90 1.16 18.16 -1.58
C HIS A 90 0.63 19.05 -0.45
N PRO A 91 -0.19 20.10 -0.70
CA PRO A 91 -0.77 20.89 0.38
C PRO A 91 -1.67 20.06 1.29
N LEU A 92 -2.49 19.15 0.73
CA LEU A 92 -3.35 18.29 1.54
C LEU A 92 -2.54 17.38 2.47
N LEU A 93 -1.43 16.81 2.00
CA LEU A 93 -0.54 16.00 2.82
C LEU A 93 0.16 16.86 3.90
N ALA A 94 0.60 18.06 3.54
CA ALA A 94 1.21 19.00 4.49
C ALA A 94 0.21 19.44 5.59
N ASP A 95 -1.06 19.55 5.23
CA ASP A 95 -2.18 19.86 6.15
C ASP A 95 -2.66 18.62 6.94
N GLY A 96 -1.91 17.52 6.93
CA GLY A 96 -2.17 16.35 7.75
C GLY A 96 -3.10 15.31 7.13
N ALA A 97 -3.40 15.37 5.83
CA ALA A 97 -4.11 14.29 5.17
C ALA A 97 -3.25 13.01 5.13
N SER A 98 -3.87 11.87 5.44
CA SER A 98 -3.26 10.55 5.30
C SER A 98 -3.48 10.02 3.88
N LEU A 99 -2.43 9.46 3.28
CA LEU A 99 -2.48 8.80 1.98
C LEU A 99 -2.56 7.29 2.16
N ALA A 100 -3.54 6.67 1.51
CA ALA A 100 -3.64 5.22 1.38
C ALA A 100 -3.43 4.81 -0.08
N LEU A 101 -2.52 3.86 -0.31
CA LEU A 101 -2.25 3.24 -1.60
C LEU A 101 -2.64 1.76 -1.54
N ASP A 102 -3.65 1.37 -2.31
CA ASP A 102 -4.09 -0.02 -2.38
C ASP A 102 -3.31 -0.80 -3.42
N GLY A 103 -2.91 -2.03 -3.07
CA GLY A 103 -2.22 -2.95 -3.97
C GLY A 103 -0.85 -2.44 -4.38
N ALA A 104 -0.09 -1.95 -3.40
CA ALA A 104 1.26 -1.44 -3.58
C ALA A 104 2.24 -2.57 -3.94
N ASP A 105 1.93 -3.81 -3.53
CA ASP A 105 2.60 -5.03 -3.97
C ASP A 105 2.68 -5.16 -5.51
N GLN A 106 1.64 -4.72 -6.23
CA GLN A 106 1.59 -4.76 -7.70
C GLN A 106 2.48 -3.69 -8.35
N LEU A 107 2.87 -2.68 -7.59
CA LEU A 107 3.60 -1.50 -8.07
C LEU A 107 5.07 -1.52 -7.62
N HIS A 108 5.39 -2.27 -6.56
CA HIS A 108 6.70 -2.23 -5.92
C HIS A 108 7.19 -3.64 -5.51
N ARG A 109 8.31 -4.08 -6.13
CA ARG A 109 8.79 -5.46 -6.01
C ARG A 109 9.13 -5.91 -4.58
N PRO A 110 9.76 -5.09 -3.71
CA PRO A 110 9.95 -5.46 -2.31
C PRO A 110 8.67 -5.84 -1.57
N LEU A 111 7.57 -5.10 -1.78
CA LEU A 111 6.25 -5.45 -1.22
C LEU A 111 5.67 -6.72 -1.87
N ALA A 112 5.86 -6.91 -3.18
CA ALA A 112 5.46 -8.15 -3.84
C ALA A 112 6.14 -9.39 -3.23
N ARG A 113 7.45 -9.31 -2.95
CA ARG A 113 8.20 -10.40 -2.33
C ARG A 113 7.69 -10.71 -0.92
N LEU A 114 7.40 -9.66 -0.15
CA LEU A 114 6.79 -9.78 1.17
C LEU A 114 5.44 -10.51 1.09
N ALA A 115 4.56 -10.11 0.17
CA ALA A 115 3.28 -10.76 -0.06
C ALA A 115 3.47 -12.24 -0.44
N GLU A 116 4.32 -12.54 -1.44
CA GLU A 116 4.62 -13.91 -1.89
C GLU A 116 5.11 -14.82 -0.75
N ASP A 117 5.93 -14.31 0.18
CA ASP A 117 6.42 -15.08 1.33
C ASP A 117 5.30 -15.37 2.35
N LEU A 118 4.40 -14.43 2.57
CA LEU A 118 3.20 -14.62 3.39
C LEU A 118 2.23 -15.60 2.73
N GLU A 119 2.01 -15.51 1.43
CA GLU A 119 1.15 -16.42 0.66
C GLU A 119 1.63 -17.87 0.73
N ARG A 120 2.94 -18.10 0.64
CA ARG A 120 3.53 -19.45 0.82
C ARG A 120 3.23 -20.02 2.21
N THR A 121 3.17 -19.17 3.21
CA THR A 121 2.91 -19.53 4.61
C THR A 121 1.43 -19.81 4.84
N PHE A 122 0.56 -18.91 4.38
CA PHE A 122 -0.89 -18.97 4.63
C PHE A 122 -1.66 -19.78 3.60
N ARG A 123 -1.06 -20.11 2.46
CA ARG A 123 -1.70 -20.82 1.33
C ARG A 123 -2.95 -20.11 0.82
N THR A 124 -2.95 -18.78 0.88
CA THR A 124 -4.00 -17.90 0.37
C THR A 124 -3.36 -16.61 -0.15
N ASP A 125 -4.08 -15.90 -1.01
CA ASP A 125 -3.63 -14.63 -1.57
C ASP A 125 -3.47 -13.57 -0.48
N VAL A 126 -2.39 -12.81 -0.54
CA VAL A 126 -2.09 -11.71 0.39
C VAL A 126 -1.86 -10.46 -0.43
N ARG A 127 -2.47 -9.34 -0.02
CA ARG A 127 -2.26 -8.04 -0.67
C ARG A 127 -1.62 -7.09 0.32
N ALA A 128 -0.66 -6.30 -0.17
CA ALA A 128 0.05 -5.27 0.58
C ALA A 128 -0.06 -3.92 -0.12
#